data_AF-A0A937WNC6-F1
#
_entry.id   AF-A0A937WNC6-F1
#
_cell.length_a   1.000
_cell.length_b   1.000
_cell.length_c   1.000
_cell.angle_alpha   90.00
_cell.angle_beta   90.00
_cell.angle_gamma   90.00
#
_symmetry.space_group_name_H-M   'P 1'
#
loop_
_entity.id
_entity.type
_entity.pdbx_description
1 polymer ?
#
loop_
_entity_poly.entity_id
_entity_poly.type
_entity_poly.pdbx_seq_one_letter_code
_entity_poly.pdbx_strand_id
1 'polypeptide(L)'
;MAEKKLNFIVTVVLLTLTACSVLFISSARKTSIINGRLLNFPMKLGNWSGKILPMDARVYQILGTDKVLFREYVNPQNEKVWFCIVYGEQNRQSFHPPEYCYLGGGNAELLDKGKVALRLNEKRIINVNKLLFQIGKYKQLVLYWFTAGNKMTENYYKQQIYFVLDEIKYHKSSGT
;
A
#
# COMPACT_ATOMS: atom_id res chain seq x y z
N MET A 1 28.80 41.73 -11.30
CA MET A 1 29.70 40.68 -10.78
C MET A 1 29.32 40.22 -9.36
N ALA A 2 28.86 41.13 -8.48
CA ALA A 2 28.42 40.81 -7.12
C ALA A 2 27.17 39.91 -7.04
N GLU A 3 26.15 40.12 -7.88
CA GLU A 3 24.94 39.27 -7.91
C GLU A 3 25.24 37.81 -8.28
N LYS A 4 26.18 37.57 -9.21
CA LYS A 4 26.61 36.21 -9.56
C LYS A 4 27.29 35.50 -8.38
N LYS A 5 28.02 36.24 -7.54
CA LYS A 5 28.62 35.70 -6.30
C LYS A 5 27.56 35.42 -5.23
N LEU A 6 26.58 36.30 -5.08
CA LEU A 6 25.47 36.10 -4.14
C LEU A 6 24.63 34.88 -4.52
N ASN A 7 24.25 34.76 -5.79
CA ASN A 7 23.49 33.60 -6.29
C ASN A 7 24.26 32.30 -6.10
N PHE A 8 25.58 32.29 -6.37
CA PHE A 8 26.42 31.13 -6.15
C PHE A 8 26.46 30.71 -4.67
N ILE A 9 26.61 31.66 -3.75
CA ILE A 9 26.58 31.38 -2.30
C ILE A 9 25.22 30.83 -1.88
N VAL A 10 24.12 31.43 -2.33
CA VAL A 10 22.76 30.96 -2.03
C VAL A 10 22.55 29.54 -2.54
N THR A 11 23.00 29.22 -3.76
CA THR A 11 22.90 27.87 -4.33
C THR A 11 23.71 26.85 -3.52
N VAL A 12 24.95 27.19 -3.13
CA VAL A 12 25.79 26.30 -2.31
C VAL A 12 25.17 26.06 -0.93
N VAL A 13 24.62 27.10 -0.30
CA VAL A 13 23.91 26.97 0.99
C VAL A 13 22.68 26.08 0.84
N LEU A 14 21.85 26.28 -0.18
CA LEU A 14 20.67 25.43 -0.40
C LEU A 14 21.05 23.97 -0.66
N LEU A 15 22.08 23.71 -1.47
CA LEU A 15 22.55 22.36 -1.77
C LEU A 15 23.12 21.68 -0.53
N THR A 16 23.94 22.38 0.26
CA THR A 16 24.51 21.84 1.50
C THR A 16 23.42 21.55 2.55
N LEU A 17 22.45 22.46 2.72
CA LEU A 17 21.33 22.27 3.63
C LEU A 17 20.46 21.08 3.21
N THR A 18 20.21 20.93 1.91
CA THR A 18 19.48 19.79 1.35
C THR A 18 20.25 18.48 1.58
N ALA A 19 21.55 18.46 1.29
CA ALA A 19 22.40 17.30 1.48
C ALA A 19 22.46 16.86 2.95
N CYS A 20 22.70 17.80 3.87
CA CYS A 20 22.68 17.53 5.31
C CYS A 20 21.32 17.00 5.78
N SER A 21 20.22 17.55 5.27
CA SER A 21 18.86 17.09 5.61
C SER A 21 18.62 15.66 5.12
N VAL A 22 19.03 15.34 3.89
CA VAL A 22 18.92 13.98 3.31
C VAL A 22 19.75 12.99 4.13
N LEU A 23 20.99 13.33 4.44
CA LEU A 23 21.87 12.47 5.23
C LEU A 23 21.30 12.22 6.63
N PHE A 24 20.82 13.27 7.30
CA PHE A 24 20.19 13.15 8.61
C PHE A 24 18.95 12.24 8.60
N ILE A 25 18.06 12.42 7.62
CA ILE A 25 16.85 11.58 7.45
C ILE A 25 17.23 10.14 7.12
N SER A 26 18.23 9.93 6.26
CA SER A 26 18.67 8.59 5.85
C SER A 26 19.37 7.79 6.96
N SER A 27 19.92 8.47 7.97
CA SER A 27 20.62 7.87 9.10
C SER A 27 19.66 7.35 10.20
N ALA A 28 18.39 7.79 10.20
CA ALA A 28 17.37 7.25 11.09
C ALA A 28 17.16 5.75 10.80
N ARG A 29 17.56 4.90 11.75
CA ARG A 29 17.71 3.45 11.57
C ARG A 29 16.45 2.76 11.05
N LYS A 30 16.67 1.86 10.08
CA LYS A 30 15.73 0.83 9.64
C LYS A 30 15.61 -0.25 10.73
N THR A 31 14.44 -0.38 11.35
CA THR A 31 14.10 -1.52 12.20
C THR A 31 12.78 -2.09 11.71
N SER A 32 12.83 -3.25 11.05
CA SER A 32 11.64 -4.04 10.73
C SER A 32 11.17 -4.72 12.00
N ILE A 33 9.95 -4.40 12.45
CA ILE A 33 9.30 -5.16 13.51
C ILE A 33 8.47 -6.22 12.79
N ILE A 34 8.87 -7.48 12.86
CA ILE A 34 8.03 -8.58 12.37
C ILE A 34 6.83 -8.69 13.32
N ASN A 35 5.75 -7.96 13.05
CA ASN A 35 4.49 -8.16 13.75
C ASN A 35 3.83 -9.41 13.17
N GLY A 36 3.93 -10.55 13.87
CA GLY A 36 3.22 -11.80 13.57
C GLY A 36 1.68 -11.69 13.57
N ARG A 37 1.12 -10.49 13.67
CA ARG A 37 -0.32 -10.20 13.66
C ARG A 37 -0.98 -10.45 12.31
N LEU A 38 -0.27 -10.28 11.19
CA LEU A 38 -0.83 -10.49 9.85
C LEU A 38 -1.17 -11.96 9.59
N LEU A 39 -0.26 -12.88 9.93
CA LEU A 39 -0.48 -14.32 9.74
C LEU A 39 -1.61 -14.86 10.63
N ASN A 40 -1.85 -14.23 11.78
CA ASN A 40 -2.92 -14.57 12.72
C ASN A 40 -4.33 -14.18 12.24
N PHE A 41 -4.45 -13.54 11.06
CA PHE A 41 -5.78 -13.24 10.52
C PHE A 41 -6.60 -14.55 10.36
N PRO A 42 -7.91 -14.57 10.67
CA PRO A 42 -8.65 -15.82 10.74
C PRO A 42 -8.72 -16.59 9.41
N MET A 43 -8.57 -17.91 9.49
CA MET A 43 -8.81 -18.82 8.35
C MET A 43 -10.30 -19.10 8.14
N LYS A 44 -11.17 -18.80 9.11
CA LYS A 44 -12.62 -18.87 8.97
C LYS A 44 -13.24 -17.52 9.28
N LEU A 45 -14.16 -17.07 8.42
CA LEU A 45 -14.89 -15.81 8.57
C LEU A 45 -16.39 -16.09 8.35
N GLY A 46 -17.13 -16.30 9.45
CA GLY A 46 -18.51 -16.80 9.35
C GLY A 46 -18.54 -18.12 8.58
N ASN A 47 -19.29 -18.15 7.47
CA ASN A 47 -19.40 -19.33 6.60
C ASN A 47 -18.27 -19.46 5.56
N TRP A 48 -17.34 -18.50 5.51
CA TRP A 48 -16.22 -18.52 4.57
C TRP A 48 -15.03 -19.29 5.13
N SER A 49 -14.44 -20.16 4.31
CA SER A 49 -13.21 -20.89 4.62
C SER A 49 -12.07 -20.38 3.74
N GLY A 50 -10.99 -19.94 4.38
CA GLY A 50 -9.79 -19.44 3.74
C GLY A 50 -8.81 -20.55 3.41
N LYS A 51 -8.07 -20.39 2.31
CA LYS A 51 -6.83 -21.10 2.01
C LYS A 51 -5.74 -20.10 1.65
N ILE A 52 -4.51 -20.38 2.04
CA ILE A 52 -3.36 -19.58 1.65
C ILE A 52 -3.08 -19.84 0.17
N LEU A 53 -2.91 -18.76 -0.59
CA LEU A 53 -2.44 -18.86 -1.97
C LEU A 53 -0.91 -18.72 -1.97
N PRO A 54 -0.17 -19.69 -2.51
CA PRO A 54 1.27 -19.62 -2.56
C PRO A 54 1.69 -18.47 -3.50
N MET A 55 2.80 -17.83 -3.14
CA MET A 55 3.39 -16.72 -3.89
C MET A 55 4.86 -17.04 -4.15
N ASP A 56 5.32 -16.79 -5.38
CA ASP A 56 6.70 -17.03 -5.77
C ASP A 56 7.65 -16.09 -5.02
N ALA A 57 8.85 -16.57 -4.66
CA ALA A 57 9.91 -15.79 -4.03
C ALA A 57 10.20 -14.46 -4.75
N ARG A 58 10.13 -14.47 -6.10
CA ARG A 58 10.33 -13.27 -6.92
C ARG A 58 9.27 -12.20 -6.66
N VAL A 59 8.03 -12.58 -6.36
CA VAL A 59 6.96 -11.61 -6.10
C VAL A 59 7.24 -10.87 -4.79
N TYR A 60 7.71 -11.56 -3.74
CA TYR A 60 8.14 -10.91 -2.50
C TYR A 60 9.31 -9.94 -2.73
N GLN A 61 10.24 -10.28 -3.63
CA GLN A 61 11.34 -9.38 -4.00
C GLN A 61 10.84 -8.12 -4.72
N ILE A 62 9.93 -8.27 -5.69
CA ILE A 62 9.31 -7.13 -6.38
C ILE A 62 8.53 -6.26 -5.39
N LEU A 63 7.78 -6.89 -4.49
CA LEU A 63 7.05 -6.21 -3.42
C LEU A 63 7.95 -5.65 -2.33
N GLY A 64 9.26 -5.90 -2.32
CA GLY A 64 10.18 -5.37 -1.29
C GLY A 64 9.78 -5.68 0.17
N THR A 65 8.90 -6.65 0.39
CA THR A 65 8.35 -7.09 1.68
C THR A 65 7.91 -8.55 1.60
N ASP A 66 8.18 -9.30 2.65
CA ASP A 66 7.68 -10.66 2.87
C ASP A 66 6.38 -10.68 3.70
N LYS A 67 5.96 -9.53 4.22
CA LYS A 67 4.75 -9.35 5.04
C LYS A 67 3.52 -9.23 4.14
N VAL A 68 3.23 -10.30 3.41
CA VAL A 68 2.07 -10.39 2.51
C VAL A 68 1.13 -11.48 2.99
N LEU A 69 -0.14 -11.12 3.17
CA LEU A 69 -1.21 -12.08 3.34
C LEU A 69 -1.96 -12.18 2.02
N PHE A 70 -1.92 -13.34 1.37
CA PHE A 70 -2.71 -13.60 0.18
C PHE A 70 -3.50 -14.89 0.33
N ARG A 71 -4.83 -14.77 0.31
CA ARG A 71 -5.75 -15.87 0.60
C ARG A 71 -6.94 -15.86 -0.35
N GLU A 72 -7.45 -17.05 -0.63
CA GLU A 72 -8.77 -17.23 -1.22
C GLU A 72 -9.74 -17.70 -0.14
N TYR A 73 -10.84 -16.97 0.02
CA TYR A 73 -11.97 -17.38 0.85
C TYR A 73 -13.07 -17.94 -0.03
N VAL A 74 -13.61 -19.09 0.36
CA VAL A 74 -14.71 -19.77 -0.34
C VAL A 74 -15.85 -20.02 0.62
N ASN A 75 -17.09 -19.76 0.20
CA ASN A 75 -18.29 -20.05 1.00
C ASN A 75 -18.97 -21.38 0.56
N PRO A 76 -20.02 -21.85 1.25
CA PRO A 76 -20.72 -23.09 0.89
C PRO A 76 -21.40 -23.04 -0.49
N GLN A 77 -21.66 -21.84 -1.02
CA GLN A 77 -22.21 -21.60 -2.36
C GLN A 77 -21.12 -21.60 -3.45
N ASN A 78 -19.87 -21.89 -3.09
CA ASN A 78 -18.69 -21.90 -3.97
C ASN A 78 -18.36 -20.52 -4.57
N GLU A 79 -18.83 -19.43 -3.95
CA GLU A 79 -18.39 -18.08 -4.25
C GLU A 79 -16.97 -17.87 -3.72
N LYS A 80 -16.14 -17.12 -4.44
CA LYS A 80 -14.72 -16.95 -4.15
C LYS A 80 -14.36 -15.48 -4.00
N VAL A 81 -13.59 -15.18 -2.97
CA VAL A 81 -13.03 -13.84 -2.75
C VAL A 81 -11.52 -13.97 -2.52
N TRP A 82 -10.74 -13.23 -3.30
CA TRP A 82 -9.33 -13.06 -3.01
C TRP A 82 -9.12 -11.91 -2.04
N PHE A 83 -8.42 -12.19 -0.96
CA PHE A 83 -8.09 -11.23 0.07
C PHE A 83 -6.58 -11.07 0.13
N CYS A 84 -6.11 -9.86 -0.13
CA CYS A 84 -4.70 -9.51 -0.17
C CYS A 84 -4.41 -8.35 0.78
N ILE A 85 -3.39 -8.51 1.62
CA ILE A 85 -2.78 -7.43 2.37
C ILE A 85 -1.29 -7.46 2.06
N VAL A 86 -0.79 -6.37 1.47
CA VAL A 86 0.66 -6.13 1.35
C VAL A 86 1.01 -5.15 2.43
N TYR A 87 1.79 -5.56 3.43
CA TYR A 87 2.18 -4.70 4.54
C TYR A 87 3.64 -4.28 4.40
N GLY A 88 3.87 -2.99 4.53
CA GLY A 88 5.21 -2.39 4.45
C GLY A 88 5.52 -1.62 5.72
N GLU A 89 6.72 -1.84 6.23
CA GLU A 89 7.31 -1.06 7.32
C GLU A 89 8.58 -0.40 6.80
N GLN A 90 8.63 0.93 6.84
CA GLN A 90 9.79 1.76 6.48
C GLN A 90 10.27 1.66 5.02
N ASN A 91 10.06 0.54 4.31
CA ASN A 91 10.26 0.41 2.88
C ASN A 91 8.96 0.73 2.14
N ARG A 92 8.93 1.88 1.47
CA ARG A 92 7.75 2.41 0.76
C ARG A 92 7.74 2.07 -0.74
N GLN A 93 8.74 1.32 -1.23
CA GLN A 93 8.94 1.05 -2.65
C GLN A 93 7.77 0.27 -3.29
N SER A 94 6.92 -0.35 -2.46
CA SER A 94 5.92 -1.35 -2.87
C SER A 94 4.50 -0.82 -2.92
N PHE A 95 4.25 0.41 -2.46
CA PHE A 95 2.90 0.94 -2.38
C PHE A 95 2.56 1.72 -3.63
N HIS A 96 1.70 1.14 -4.45
CA HIS A 96 1.09 1.83 -5.57
C HIS A 96 -0.38 1.39 -5.70
N PRO A 97 -1.23 2.18 -6.36
CA PRO A 97 -2.56 1.72 -6.77
C PRO A 97 -2.47 0.36 -7.50
N PRO A 98 -3.25 -0.65 -7.09
CA PRO A 98 -3.13 -2.00 -7.63
C PRO A 98 -3.39 -2.05 -9.14
N GLU A 99 -4.17 -1.09 -9.67
CA GLU A 99 -4.43 -0.94 -11.09
C GLU A 99 -3.17 -0.97 -11.96
N TYR A 100 -2.02 -0.48 -11.48
CA TYR A 100 -0.77 -0.51 -12.24
C TYR A 100 -0.25 -1.94 -12.45
N CYS A 101 -0.35 -2.81 -11.44
CA CYS A 101 0.03 -4.21 -11.58
C CYS A 101 -0.95 -4.98 -12.46
N TYR A 102 -2.26 -4.75 -12.30
CA TYR A 102 -3.27 -5.42 -13.13
C TYR A 102 -3.09 -5.08 -14.61
N LEU A 103 -2.88 -3.81 -14.94
CA LEU A 103 -2.64 -3.37 -16.33
C LEU A 103 -1.27 -3.79 -16.85
N GLY A 104 -0.23 -3.74 -16.01
CA GLY A 104 1.14 -4.11 -16.38
C GLY A 104 1.30 -5.59 -16.76
N GLY A 105 0.40 -6.47 -16.31
CA GLY A 105 0.35 -7.87 -16.72
C GLY A 105 -0.09 -8.11 -18.17
N GLY A 106 -0.62 -7.07 -18.85
CA GLY A 106 -0.97 -7.10 -20.27
C GLY A 106 -2.20 -7.94 -20.65
N ASN A 107 -2.86 -8.57 -19.68
CA ASN A 107 -4.00 -9.46 -19.88
C ASN A 107 -5.31 -8.96 -19.23
N ALA A 108 -5.28 -7.77 -18.64
CA ALA A 108 -6.42 -7.15 -17.99
C ALA A 108 -6.78 -5.82 -18.68
N GLU A 109 -8.07 -5.63 -18.95
CA GLU A 109 -8.63 -4.36 -19.44
C GLU A 109 -9.45 -3.72 -18.31
N LEU A 110 -9.21 -2.45 -18.02
CA LEU A 110 -9.98 -1.71 -17.01
C LEU A 110 -11.30 -1.23 -17.61
N LEU A 111 -12.42 -1.78 -17.13
CA LEU A 111 -13.77 -1.44 -17.59
C LEU A 111 -14.39 -0.28 -16.81
N ASP A 112 -14.17 -0.22 -15.50
CA ASP A 112 -14.74 0.81 -14.63
C ASP A 112 -13.82 1.11 -13.44
N LYS A 113 -13.77 2.37 -13.03
CA LYS A 113 -13.01 2.86 -11.88
C LYS A 113 -13.83 3.90 -11.13
N GLY A 114 -13.95 3.72 -9.83
CA GLY A 114 -14.69 4.66 -9.00
C GLY A 114 -14.48 4.44 -7.52
N LYS A 115 -15.44 4.91 -6.73
CA LYS A 115 -15.50 4.70 -5.29
C LYS A 115 -16.83 4.07 -4.92
N VAL A 116 -16.84 3.29 -3.85
CA VAL A 116 -18.05 2.70 -3.29
C VAL A 116 -18.04 2.84 -1.76
N ALA A 117 -19.21 3.09 -1.20
CA ALA A 117 -19.44 3.12 0.24
C ALA A 117 -19.82 1.71 0.72
N LEU A 118 -18.97 1.09 1.54
CA LEU A 118 -19.24 -0.18 2.19
C LEU A 118 -19.79 0.06 3.58
N ARG A 119 -20.96 -0.49 3.86
CA ARG A 119 -21.56 -0.45 5.20
C ARG A 119 -21.07 -1.66 6.00
N LEU A 120 -20.24 -1.41 7.00
CA LEU A 120 -19.72 -2.46 7.89
C LEU A 120 -20.72 -2.85 8.98
N ASN A 121 -21.46 -1.85 9.48
CA ASN A 121 -22.57 -2.02 10.42
C ASN A 121 -23.48 -0.79 10.36
N GLU A 122 -24.49 -0.71 11.24
CA GLU A 122 -25.45 0.39 11.24
C GLU A 122 -24.82 1.78 11.35
N LYS A 123 -23.68 1.90 12.04
CA LYS A 123 -23.04 3.19 12.39
C LYS A 123 -21.76 3.47 11.59
N ARG A 124 -21.23 2.50 10.84
CA ARG A 124 -19.92 2.61 10.19
C ARG A 124 -20.02 2.33 8.70
N ILE A 125 -19.78 3.37 7.92
CA ILE A 125 -19.61 3.32 6.47
C ILE A 125 -18.14 3.67 6.17
N ILE A 126 -17.52 2.89 5.29
CA ILE A 126 -16.18 3.16 4.79
C ILE A 126 -16.23 3.41 3.28
N ASN A 127 -15.51 4.41 2.79
CA ASN A 127 -15.35 4.64 1.37
C ASN A 127 -14.09 3.91 0.89
N VAL A 128 -14.24 3.13 -0.17
CA VAL A 128 -13.13 2.36 -0.77
C VAL A 128 -13.09 2.62 -2.27
N ASN A 129 -11.94 2.37 -2.88
CA ASN A 129 -11.81 2.40 -4.33
C ASN A 129 -12.39 1.13 -4.93
N LYS A 130 -12.95 1.27 -6.13
CA LYS A 130 -13.56 0.21 -6.93
C LYS A 130 -12.87 0.17 -8.29
N LEU A 131 -12.44 -1.01 -8.71
CA LEU A 131 -11.98 -1.29 -10.07
C LEU A 131 -12.74 -2.50 -10.60
N LEU A 132 -13.16 -2.44 -11.86
CA LEU A 132 -13.72 -3.57 -12.58
C LEU A 132 -12.81 -3.87 -13.76
N PHE A 133 -12.22 -5.07 -13.76
CA PHE A 133 -11.37 -5.54 -14.85
C PHE A 133 -12.06 -6.62 -15.68
N GLN A 134 -11.78 -6.65 -16.98
CA GLN A 134 -11.97 -7.82 -17.84
C GLN A 134 -10.64 -8.55 -17.94
N ILE A 135 -10.60 -9.83 -17.54
CA ILE A 135 -9.40 -10.69 -17.61
C ILE A 135 -9.78 -11.96 -18.37
N GLY A 136 -9.37 -12.03 -19.63
CA GLY A 136 -9.82 -13.08 -20.55
C GLY A 136 -11.35 -13.12 -20.64
N LYS A 137 -11.98 -14.23 -20.22
CA LYS A 137 -13.44 -14.41 -20.23
C LYS A 137 -14.14 -13.96 -18.95
N TYR A 138 -13.39 -13.55 -17.92
CA TYR A 138 -13.92 -13.26 -16.60
C TYR A 138 -13.92 -11.75 -16.31
N LYS A 139 -14.91 -11.31 -15.52
CA LYS A 139 -14.90 -9.98 -14.91
C LYS A 139 -14.47 -10.08 -13.46
N GLN A 140 -13.57 -9.21 -13.05
CA GLN A 140 -13.05 -9.17 -11.68
C GLN A 140 -13.31 -7.80 -11.05
N LEU A 141 -14.09 -7.79 -9.97
CA LEU A 141 -14.30 -6.62 -9.12
C LEU A 141 -13.22 -6.58 -8.04
N VAL A 142 -12.48 -5.48 -7.99
CA VAL A 142 -11.44 -5.24 -6.99
C VAL A 142 -11.85 -4.05 -6.13
N LEU A 143 -11.99 -4.29 -4.83
CA LEU A 143 -12.21 -3.26 -3.82
C LEU A 143 -10.93 -3.11 -3.00
N TYR A 144 -10.43 -1.89 -2.89
CA TYR A 144 -9.18 -1.64 -2.16
C TYR A 144 -9.17 -0.28 -1.47
N TRP A 145 -8.32 -0.16 -0.47
CA TRP A 145 -8.05 1.05 0.27
C TRP A 145 -6.62 1.00 0.80
N PHE A 146 -6.16 2.14 1.28
CA PHE A 146 -4.82 2.31 1.82
C PHE A 146 -4.88 2.51 3.33
N THR A 147 -3.81 2.13 4.01
CA THR A 147 -3.63 2.48 5.42
C THR A 147 -2.26 3.11 5.68
N ALA A 148 -2.21 3.98 6.67
CA ALA A 148 -1.00 4.55 7.24
C ALA A 148 -1.14 4.60 8.77
N GLY A 149 -0.46 3.69 9.45
CA GLY A 149 -0.64 3.40 10.87
C GLY A 149 -2.09 2.98 11.13
N ASN A 150 -2.81 3.78 11.92
CA ASN A 150 -4.23 3.58 12.24
C ASN A 150 -5.18 4.33 11.29
N LYS A 151 -4.66 5.11 10.33
CA LYS A 151 -5.46 5.91 9.41
C LYS A 151 -5.78 5.07 8.17
N MET A 152 -7.04 5.09 7.75
CA MET A 152 -7.51 4.50 6.49
C MET A 152 -7.83 5.61 5.50
N THR A 153 -7.48 5.43 4.23
CA THR A 153 -7.86 6.36 3.17
C THR A 153 -8.00 5.64 1.83
N GLU A 154 -8.90 6.13 0.99
CA GLU A 154 -9.03 5.72 -0.39
C GLU A 154 -8.09 6.51 -1.34
N ASN A 155 -7.38 7.53 -0.84
CA ASN A 155 -6.52 8.37 -1.67
C ASN A 155 -5.03 8.04 -1.43
N TYR A 156 -4.36 7.59 -2.48
CA TYR A 156 -2.93 7.26 -2.48
C TYR A 156 -2.05 8.43 -2.02
N TYR A 157 -2.26 9.64 -2.53
CA TYR A 157 -1.46 10.80 -2.15
C TYR A 157 -1.65 11.18 -0.68
N LYS A 158 -2.88 11.04 -0.15
CA LYS A 158 -3.12 11.24 1.29
C LYS A 158 -2.36 10.21 2.13
N GLN A 159 -2.30 8.95 1.69
CA GLN A 159 -1.49 7.93 2.36
C GLN A 159 -0.01 8.33 2.38
N GLN A 160 0.54 8.81 1.26
CA GLN A 160 1.94 9.25 1.20
C GLN A 160 2.21 10.42 2.16
N ILE A 161 1.29 11.38 2.25
CA ILE A 161 1.37 12.48 3.22
C ILE A 161 1.33 11.93 4.66
N TYR A 162 0.45 10.98 4.96
CA TYR A 162 0.39 10.36 6.28
C TYR A 162 1.69 9.64 6.65
N PHE A 163 2.33 8.95 5.72
CA PHE A 163 3.64 8.35 5.96
C PHE A 163 4.70 9.40 6.27
N VAL A 164 4.73 10.53 5.57
CA VAL A 164 5.67 11.62 5.87
C VAL A 164 5.42 12.19 7.27
N LEU A 165 4.17 12.47 7.61
CA LEU A 165 3.80 13.01 8.93
C LEU A 165 4.11 12.04 10.07
N ASP A 166 3.83 10.75 9.89
CA ASP A 166 4.11 9.73 10.90
C ASP A 166 5.63 9.53 11.07
N GLU A 167 6.42 9.63 10.01
CA GLU A 167 7.88 9.59 10.08
C GLU A 167 8.45 10.80 10.84
N ILE A 168 7.95 12.01 10.58
CA ILE A 168 8.40 13.22 11.29
C ILE A 168 8.05 13.14 12.78
N LYS A 169 6.84 12.67 13.11
CA LYS A 169 6.33 12.69 14.48
C LYS A 169 6.83 11.51 15.33
N TYR A 170 6.99 10.34 14.72
CA TYR A 170 7.23 9.09 15.44
C TYR A 170 8.50 8.36 15.00
N HIS A 171 9.23 8.88 14.00
CA HIS A 171 10.39 8.20 13.38
C HIS A 171 10.06 6.78 12.91
N LYS A 172 8.80 6.56 12.54
CA LYS A 172 8.30 5.29 11.98
C LYS A 172 7.06 5.53 11.13
N SER A 173 6.97 4.78 10.04
CA SER A 173 5.80 4.73 9.18
C SER A 173 5.57 3.28 8.71
N SER A 174 4.30 2.87 8.72
CA SER A 174 3.89 1.53 8.32
C SER A 174 2.46 1.57 7.77
N GLY A 175 2.12 0.69 6.84
CA GLY A 175 0.78 0.68 6.24
C GLY A 175 0.56 -0.42 5.23
N THR A 176 -0.56 -0.33 4.53
CA THR A 176 -1.01 -1.25 3.48
C THR A 176 -1.35 -0.51 2.21
#